data_AF-A0ABD5TPX8-F1
#
_entry.id   AF-A0ABD5TPX8-F1
#
_cell.length_a   1.000
_cell.length_b   1.000
_cell.length_c   1.000
_cell.angle_alpha   90.00
_cell.angle_beta   90.00
_cell.angle_gamma   90.00
#
_symmetry.space_group_name_H-M   'P 1'
#
loop_
_entity.id
_entity.type
_entity.pdbx_description
1 polymer ?
#
loop_
_entity_poly.entity_id
_entity_poly.type
_entity_poly.pdbx_seq_one_letter_code
_entity_poly.pdbx_strand_id
1 'polypeptide(L)'
;MKLSAPKRTRRADTKPNHPGLKTDDDADPHAVLAALEDEACRAILEATAEESLTATELSEKCDIPTSTMYRKVELLTDAGLVDERIRINTTGKHATEYRKRFEDITVAIVEGGEIDVRITEIETEADAAGAASALGL
;
A
#
# COMPACT_ATOMS: atom_id res chain seq x y z
N MET A 1 59.56 19.13 3.55
CA MET A 1 58.12 19.24 3.85
C MET A 1 57.34 18.45 2.79
N LYS A 2 56.77 17.30 3.15
CA LYS A 2 55.71 16.61 2.39
C LYS A 2 54.74 16.05 3.42
N LEU A 3 53.49 16.51 3.37
CA LEU A 3 52.44 16.19 4.33
C LEU A 3 51.38 15.34 3.62
N SER A 4 51.00 14.21 4.24
CA SER A 4 49.73 13.46 4.11
C SER A 4 49.30 12.94 2.71
N ALA A 5 48.61 11.82 2.55
CA ALA A 5 47.61 11.17 3.40
C ALA A 5 47.55 9.64 3.16
N PRO A 6 46.99 8.86 4.12
CA PRO A 6 46.97 7.40 4.08
C PRO A 6 45.91 6.80 3.14
N LYS A 7 46.23 5.59 2.67
CA LYS A 7 45.45 4.72 1.79
C LYS A 7 44.05 4.44 2.37
N ARG A 8 43.00 5.02 1.78
CA ARG A 8 41.61 4.71 2.13
C ARG A 8 41.25 3.30 1.65
N THR A 9 41.15 2.39 2.60
CA THR A 9 40.35 1.17 2.48
C THR A 9 39.00 1.42 3.14
N ARG A 10 37.90 1.44 2.38
CA ARG A 10 36.53 1.21 2.88
C ARG A 10 35.76 0.54 1.74
N ARG A 11 35.59 -0.78 1.82
CA ARG A 11 34.56 -1.54 2.54
C ARG A 11 33.31 -1.64 1.68
N ALA A 12 33.23 -2.80 1.05
CA ALA A 12 32.07 -3.58 0.62
C ALA A 12 30.73 -2.86 0.61
N ASP A 13 30.18 -2.80 -0.60
CA ASP A 13 28.76 -2.79 -0.89
C ASP A 13 28.04 -3.74 0.08
N THR A 14 27.30 -3.17 1.02
CA THR A 14 26.33 -3.91 1.82
C THR A 14 25.03 -3.16 1.67
N LYS A 15 24.24 -3.55 0.67
CA LYS A 15 22.79 -3.33 0.75
C LYS A 15 22.35 -3.95 2.08
N PRO A 16 21.69 -3.21 2.99
CA PRO A 16 21.14 -3.82 4.18
C PRO A 16 20.03 -4.77 3.72
N ASN A 17 20.37 -6.05 3.64
CA ASN A 17 19.45 -7.14 3.41
C ASN A 17 18.57 -7.25 4.67
N HIS A 18 17.42 -6.58 4.66
CA HIS A 18 16.37 -6.82 5.66
C HIS A 18 15.53 -8.00 5.18
N PRO A 19 15.63 -9.17 5.83
CA PRO A 19 14.82 -10.32 5.45
C PRO A 19 13.41 -10.08 6.01
N GLY A 20 12.44 -9.77 5.14
CA GLY A 20 11.03 -9.76 5.53
C GLY A 20 10.08 -8.87 4.73
N LEU A 21 10.55 -7.88 3.99
CA LEU A 21 9.63 -7.01 3.24
C LEU A 21 9.29 -7.65 1.89
N LYS A 22 8.04 -8.09 1.72
CA LYS A 22 7.48 -8.32 0.38
C LYS A 22 7.44 -6.96 -0.32
N THR A 23 8.47 -6.61 -1.08
CA THR A 23 8.33 -5.56 -2.10
C THR A 23 7.47 -6.17 -3.20
N ASP A 24 6.21 -5.76 -3.28
CA ASP A 24 5.43 -5.90 -4.52
C ASP A 24 6.19 -5.11 -5.60
N ASP A 25 6.98 -5.81 -6.42
CA ASP A 25 7.72 -5.27 -7.56
C ASP A 25 6.76 -4.84 -8.71
N ASP A 26 5.44 -4.84 -8.50
CA ASP A 26 4.39 -4.71 -9.54
C ASP A 26 3.44 -3.49 -9.38
N ALA A 27 3.62 -2.61 -8.38
CA ALA A 27 2.77 -1.42 -8.26
C ALA A 27 3.12 -0.39 -9.35
N ASP A 28 2.19 -0.09 -10.26
CA ASP A 28 2.37 0.93 -11.30
C ASP A 28 2.51 2.33 -10.67
N PRO A 29 3.69 2.99 -10.77
CA PRO A 29 3.90 4.31 -10.20
C PRO A 29 2.89 5.35 -10.69
N HIS A 30 2.45 5.26 -11.95
CA HIS A 30 1.50 6.19 -12.51
C HIS A 30 0.11 6.02 -11.92
N ALA A 31 -0.35 4.78 -11.73
CA ALA A 31 -1.64 4.48 -11.12
C ALA A 31 -1.67 4.97 -9.65
N VAL A 32 -0.60 4.70 -8.88
CA VAL A 32 -0.49 5.16 -7.49
C VAL A 32 -0.51 6.68 -7.41
N LEU A 33 0.28 7.38 -8.22
CA LEU A 33 0.32 8.84 -8.19
C LEU A 33 -1.00 9.47 -8.65
N ALA A 34 -1.64 8.91 -9.68
CA ALA A 34 -2.97 9.35 -10.15
C ALA A 34 -4.06 9.15 -9.09
N ALA A 35 -3.97 8.08 -8.29
CA ALA A 35 -4.86 7.89 -7.16
C ALA A 35 -4.57 8.89 -6.02
N LEU A 36 -3.29 9.14 -5.71
CA LEU A 36 -2.89 10.06 -4.63
C LEU A 36 -3.11 11.55 -4.96
N GLU A 37 -3.14 11.96 -6.23
CA GLU A 37 -3.49 13.34 -6.61
C GLU A 37 -4.97 13.65 -6.39
N ASP A 38 -5.83 12.63 -6.48
CA ASP A 38 -7.28 12.75 -6.39
C ASP A 38 -7.76 12.89 -4.94
N GLU A 39 -8.49 13.97 -4.67
CA GLU A 39 -8.98 14.29 -3.32
C GLU A 39 -9.97 13.26 -2.78
N ALA A 40 -10.84 12.72 -3.63
CA ALA A 40 -11.81 11.70 -3.21
C ALA A 40 -11.11 10.39 -2.87
N CYS A 41 -10.08 10.01 -3.63
CA CYS A 41 -9.24 8.85 -3.30
C CYS A 41 -8.54 9.02 -1.95
N ARG A 42 -7.95 10.19 -1.68
CA ARG A 42 -7.33 10.48 -0.36
C ARG A 42 -8.34 10.39 0.78
N ALA A 43 -9.52 10.96 0.62
CA ALA A 43 -10.59 10.89 1.62
C ALA A 43 -11.01 9.44 1.93
N ILE A 44 -11.09 8.58 0.91
CA ILE A 44 -11.39 7.15 1.08
C ILE A 44 -10.27 6.43 1.83
N LEU A 45 -9.00 6.71 1.51
CA LEU A 45 -7.85 6.12 2.20
C LEU A 45 -7.82 6.50 3.68
N GLU A 46 -8.15 7.75 4.01
CA GLU A 46 -8.30 8.20 5.39
C GLU A 46 -9.49 7.51 6.09
N ALA A 47 -10.64 7.42 5.41
CA ALA A 47 -11.85 6.80 5.97
C ALA A 47 -11.70 5.31 6.27
N THR A 48 -10.84 4.61 5.53
CA THR A 48 -10.54 3.17 5.66
C THR A 48 -9.29 2.85 6.49
N ALA A 49 -8.71 3.85 7.15
CA ALA A 49 -7.48 3.67 7.93
C ALA A 49 -7.65 2.73 9.14
N GLU A 50 -8.81 2.76 9.81
CA GLU A 50 -9.06 1.96 11.02
C GLU A 50 -9.98 0.76 10.79
N GLU A 51 -10.94 0.87 9.86
CA GLU A 51 -11.98 -0.14 9.64
C GLU A 51 -12.26 -0.36 8.15
N SER A 52 -12.78 -1.55 7.82
CA SER A 52 -13.28 -1.83 6.48
C SER A 52 -14.68 -1.26 6.29
N LEU A 53 -14.92 -0.62 5.14
CA LEU A 53 -16.18 0.07 4.85
C LEU A 53 -16.69 -0.31 3.47
N THR A 54 -18.01 -0.44 3.34
CA THR A 54 -18.68 -0.62 2.06
C THR A 54 -18.68 0.68 1.25
N ALA A 55 -18.87 0.58 -0.07
CA ALA A 55 -19.02 1.78 -0.91
C ALA A 55 -20.17 2.70 -0.47
N THR A 56 -21.23 2.15 0.12
CA THR A 56 -22.33 2.98 0.67
C THR A 56 -21.90 3.71 1.95
N GLU A 57 -21.24 3.02 2.87
CA GLU A 57 -20.72 3.66 4.10
C GLU A 57 -19.66 4.72 3.77
N LEU A 58 -18.79 4.48 2.79
CA LEU A 58 -17.81 5.46 2.32
C LEU A 58 -18.47 6.68 1.68
N SER A 59 -19.52 6.47 0.88
CA SER A 59 -20.32 7.54 0.26
C SER A 59 -20.90 8.47 1.32
N GLU A 60 -21.48 7.91 2.38
CA GLU A 60 -22.03 8.66 3.50
C GLU A 60 -20.94 9.37 4.32
N LYS A 61 -19.84 8.66 4.64
CA LYS A 61 -18.76 9.18 5.50
C LYS A 61 -17.95 10.29 4.83
N CYS A 62 -17.76 10.21 3.52
CA CYS A 62 -16.96 11.17 2.74
C CYS A 62 -17.81 12.24 2.03
N ASP A 63 -19.14 12.16 2.11
CA ASP A 63 -20.08 13.01 1.35
C ASP A 63 -19.82 12.99 -0.17
N ILE A 64 -19.54 11.80 -0.72
CA ILE A 64 -19.23 11.58 -2.14
C ILE A 64 -20.35 10.73 -2.76
N PRO A 65 -20.97 11.15 -3.88
CA PRO A 65 -22.02 10.37 -4.52
C PRO A 65 -21.59 8.93 -4.83
N THR A 66 -22.48 7.97 -4.59
CA THR A 66 -22.19 6.52 -4.71
C THR A 66 -21.62 6.13 -6.09
N SER A 67 -22.07 6.76 -7.18
CA SER A 67 -21.51 6.51 -8.52
C SER A 67 -20.05 6.96 -8.67
N THR A 68 -19.67 8.04 -7.98
CA THR A 68 -18.28 8.50 -7.91
C THR A 68 -17.49 7.59 -6.98
N MET A 69 -18.08 7.18 -5.85
CA MET A 69 -17.44 6.27 -4.90
C MET A 69 -16.99 4.97 -5.56
N TYR A 70 -17.86 4.27 -6.29
CA TYR A 70 -17.48 3.04 -7.00
C TYR A 70 -16.29 3.23 -7.95
N ARG A 71 -16.24 4.35 -8.68
CA ARG A 71 -15.12 4.66 -9.58
C ARG A 71 -13.82 4.93 -8.81
N LYS A 72 -13.91 5.51 -7.61
CA LYS A 72 -12.74 5.84 -6.80
C LYS A 72 -12.16 4.64 -6.08
N VAL A 73 -13.02 3.78 -5.52
CA VAL A 73 -12.55 2.51 -4.94
C VAL A 73 -11.95 1.60 -6.01
N GLU A 74 -12.49 1.57 -7.22
CA GLU A 74 -11.90 0.83 -8.35
C GLU A 74 -10.49 1.35 -8.70
N LEU A 75 -10.31 2.68 -8.81
CA LEU A 75 -8.99 3.28 -9.03
C LEU A 75 -7.99 2.94 -7.91
N LEU A 76 -8.44 2.91 -6.67
CA LEU A 76 -7.61 2.55 -5.53
C LEU A 76 -7.27 1.04 -5.51
N THR A 77 -8.22 0.18 -5.91
CA THR A 77 -8.02 -1.26 -6.04
C THR A 77 -7.01 -1.55 -7.15
N ASP A 78 -7.17 -0.94 -8.33
CA ASP A 78 -6.25 -1.09 -9.47
C ASP A 78 -4.84 -0.60 -9.14
N ALA A 79 -4.71 0.44 -8.31
CA ALA A 79 -3.42 0.94 -7.82
C ALA A 79 -2.83 0.12 -6.66
N GLY A 80 -3.52 -0.96 -6.20
CA GLY A 80 -3.07 -1.79 -5.09
C GLY A 80 -3.09 -1.09 -3.72
N LEU A 81 -3.86 -0.01 -3.58
CA LEU A 81 -3.91 0.81 -2.36
C LEU A 81 -5.01 0.35 -1.38
N VAL A 82 -6.05 -0.31 -1.88
CA VAL A 82 -7.11 -0.92 -1.08
C VAL A 82 -7.38 -2.36 -1.52
N ASP A 83 -7.75 -3.20 -0.57
CA ASP A 83 -8.26 -4.55 -0.81
C ASP A 83 -9.80 -4.55 -0.83
N GLU A 84 -10.38 -5.40 -1.68
CA GLU A 84 -11.80 -5.70 -1.69
C GLU A 84 -12.10 -7.02 -0.98
N ARG A 85 -13.10 -7.02 -0.09
CA ARG A 85 -13.55 -8.24 0.61
C ARG A 85 -15.07 -8.32 0.65
N ILE A 86 -15.60 -9.54 0.62
CA ILE A 86 -17.03 -9.76 0.77
C ILE A 86 -17.38 -9.78 2.26
N ARG A 87 -18.16 -8.79 2.71
CA ARG A 87 -18.78 -8.81 4.04
C ARG A 87 -19.95 -9.78 4.02
N ILE A 88 -19.80 -10.91 4.73
CA ILE A 88 -20.85 -11.93 4.85
C ILE A 88 -21.85 -11.45 5.92
N ASN A 89 -23.07 -11.10 5.49
CA ASN A 89 -24.18 -10.81 6.39
C ASN A 89 -25.16 -11.99 6.37
N THR A 90 -25.57 -12.45 7.57
CA THR A 90 -26.55 -13.52 7.76
C THR A 90 -27.97 -13.16 7.29
N THR A 91 -28.20 -11.90 6.88
CA THR A 91 -29.50 -11.37 6.43
C THR A 91 -29.64 -11.23 4.90
N GLY A 92 -28.60 -11.59 4.12
CA GLY A 92 -28.75 -11.90 2.69
C GLY A 92 -28.35 -10.81 1.67
N LYS A 93 -27.85 -9.65 2.09
CA LYS A 93 -27.13 -8.75 1.18
C LYS A 93 -25.63 -8.82 1.47
N HIS A 94 -24.92 -9.61 0.66
CA HIS A 94 -23.47 -9.52 0.56
C HIS A 94 -23.11 -8.12 0.06
N ALA A 95 -22.25 -7.44 0.80
CA ALA A 95 -21.71 -6.13 0.41
C ALA A 95 -20.20 -6.24 0.33
N THR A 96 -19.61 -5.63 -0.70
CA THR A 96 -18.15 -5.48 -0.79
C THR A 96 -17.72 -4.39 0.18
N GLU A 97 -16.77 -4.72 1.05
CA GLU A 97 -16.07 -3.79 1.90
C GLU A 97 -14.64 -3.58 1.40
N TYR A 98 -14.13 -2.38 1.64
CA TYR A 98 -12.82 -1.91 1.20
C TYR A 98 -11.97 -1.60 2.42
N ARG A 99 -10.69 -1.97 2.37
CA ARG A 99 -9.73 -1.72 3.44
C ARG A 99 -8.40 -1.23 2.86
N LYS A 100 -7.79 -0.23 3.49
CA LYS A 100 -6.42 0.19 3.18
C LYS A 100 -5.45 -1.00 3.28
N ARG A 101 -4.58 -1.16 2.27
CA ARG A 101 -3.62 -2.28 2.18
C ARG A 101 -2.22 -1.96 2.73
N PHE A 102 -1.89 -0.67 2.89
CA PHE A 102 -0.52 -0.22 3.16
C PHE A 102 -0.39 0.59 4.45
N GLU A 103 0.79 0.54 5.06
CA GLU A 103 1.19 1.44 6.13
C GLU A 103 1.77 2.73 5.54
N ASP A 104 2.75 2.59 4.64
CA ASP A 104 3.53 3.69 4.05
C ASP A 104 3.63 3.56 2.52
N ILE A 105 3.72 4.71 1.83
CA ILE A 105 4.08 4.81 0.41
C ILE A 105 5.28 5.74 0.30
N THR A 106 6.38 5.23 -0.21
CA THR A 106 7.59 5.99 -0.48
C THR A 106 7.74 6.24 -1.98
N VAL A 107 7.85 7.51 -2.37
CA VAL A 107 8.12 7.93 -3.75
C VAL A 107 9.56 8.44 -3.84
N ALA A 108 10.33 7.91 -4.80
CA ALA A 108 11.71 8.30 -5.03
C ALA A 108 11.97 8.63 -6.51
N ILE A 109 12.90 9.55 -6.75
CA ILE A 109 13.48 9.77 -8.09
C ILE A 109 14.83 9.05 -8.09
N VAL A 110 14.95 7.97 -8.84
CA VAL A 110 16.16 7.14 -8.89
C VAL A 110 17.15 7.63 -9.95
N GLU A 111 18.33 7.01 -10.02
CA GLU A 111 19.31 7.33 -11.04
C GLU A 111 18.71 7.15 -12.44
N GLY A 112 18.84 8.17 -13.29
CA GLY A 112 18.16 8.23 -14.59
C GLY A 112 16.88 9.07 -14.60
N GLY A 113 16.42 9.55 -13.44
CA GLY A 113 15.24 10.42 -13.33
C GLY A 113 13.90 9.67 -13.37
N GLU A 114 13.94 8.34 -13.28
CA GLU A 114 12.77 7.48 -13.19
C GLU A 114 12.11 7.59 -11.81
N ILE A 115 10.79 7.46 -11.79
CA ILE A 115 9.99 7.50 -10.56
C ILE A 115 9.83 6.05 -10.06
N ASP A 116 10.32 5.79 -8.85
CA ASP A 116 10.14 4.54 -8.12
C ASP A 116 9.07 4.75 -7.04
N VAL A 117 8.11 3.83 -6.94
CA VAL A 117 7.07 3.82 -5.90
C VAL A 117 7.18 2.52 -5.15
N ARG A 118 7.37 2.62 -3.83
CA ARG A 118 7.41 1.47 -2.92
C ARG A 118 6.26 1.56 -1.93
N ILE A 119 5.44 0.51 -1.91
CA ILE A 119 4.34 0.36 -0.97
C ILE A 119 4.79 -0.61 0.13
N THR A 120 4.63 -0.20 1.39
CA THR A 120 4.83 -1.08 2.55
C THR A 120 3.48 -1.57 3.03
N GLU A 121 3.22 -2.86 2.88
CA GLU A 121 1.93 -3.48 3.25
C GLU A 121 1.69 -3.49 4.76
N ILE A 122 0.41 -3.48 5.15
CA ILE A 122 0.02 -3.76 6.53
C ILE A 122 0.10 -5.27 6.73
N GLU A 123 0.96 -5.74 7.64
CA GLU A 123 0.92 -7.12 8.08
C GLU A 123 -0.44 -7.41 8.74
N THR A 124 -1.30 -8.18 8.07
CA THR A 124 -2.58 -8.59 8.66
C THR A 124 -2.41 -9.90 9.41
N GLU A 125 -3.10 -10.08 10.55
CA GLU A 125 -3.09 -11.35 11.31
C GLU A 125 -3.51 -12.57 10.45
N ALA A 126 -4.24 -12.35 9.34
CA ALA A 126 -4.58 -13.38 8.37
C ALA A 126 -3.34 -13.94 7.63
N ASP A 127 -2.30 -13.13 7.40
CA ASP A 127 -1.01 -13.55 6.81
C ASP A 127 -0.13 -14.25 7.87
N ALA A 128 -0.19 -13.79 9.13
CA ALA A 128 0.53 -14.41 10.26
C ALA A 128 0.07 -15.85 10.57
N ALA A 129 -1.23 -16.14 10.40
CA ALA A 129 -1.76 -17.50 10.52
C ALA A 129 -1.26 -18.46 9.41
N GLY A 130 -0.97 -17.92 8.22
CA GLY A 130 -0.33 -18.64 7.12
C GLY A 130 1.16 -18.92 7.39
N ALA A 131 1.89 -17.92 7.90
CA ALA A 131 3.31 -18.06 8.22
C ALA A 131 3.59 -18.95 9.44
N ALA A 132 2.74 -18.90 10.48
CA ALA A 132 2.85 -19.76 11.65
C ALA A 132 2.60 -21.25 11.33
N SER A 133 1.81 -21.54 10.28
CA SER A 133 1.60 -22.91 9.79
C SER A 133 2.80 -23.45 8.99
N ALA A 134 3.65 -22.57 8.46
CA ALA A 134 4.83 -22.94 7.66
C ALA A 134 6.09 -23.23 8.50
N LEU A 135 6.11 -22.86 9.79
CA LEU A 135 7.19 -23.19 10.74
C LEU A 135 6.88 -24.42 11.62
N GLY A 136 5.78 -25.13 11.32
CA GLY A 136 5.41 -26.38 11.99
C GLY A 136 5.89 -27.62 11.24
N LEU A 137 7.20 -27.92 11.34
CA LEU A 137 7.82 -29.25 11.52
C LEU A 137 9.34 -29.20 11.29
#